data_AF-A0A350PIH1-F1
#
_entry.id   AF-A0A350PIH1-F1
#
_cell.length_a   1.000
_cell.length_b   1.000
_cell.length_c   1.000
_cell.angle_alpha   90.00
_cell.angle_beta   90.00
_cell.angle_gamma   90.00
#
_symmetry.space_group_name_H-M   'P 1'
#
loop_
_entity.id
_entity.type
_entity.pdbx_description
1 polymer ?
#
loop_
_entity_poly.entity_id
_entity_poly.type
_entity_poly.pdbx_seq_one_letter_code
_entity_poly.pdbx_strand_id
1 'polypeptide(L)' 'MERHFKTLREECRFFGVRMQSISDQLKMTQPYVSQVLAGKRQNSAIVGLCMELLKKRKHELKEKLCHDNIRTT' A
#
# COMPACT_ATOMS: atom_id res chain seq x y z
N MET A 1 10.53 1.54 -16.23
CA MET A 1 11.06 0.54 -15.27
C MET A 1 9.88 -0.03 -14.50
N GLU A 2 9.43 -1.23 -14.86
CA GLU A 2 8.42 -1.94 -14.07
C GLU A 2 9.13 -2.57 -12.86
N ARG A 3 8.78 -2.12 -11.63
CA ARG A 3 9.38 -2.65 -10.41
C ARG A 3 8.51 -3.81 -9.93
N HIS A 4 9.01 -5.03 -10.04
CA HIS A 4 8.31 -6.22 -9.54
C HIS A 4 8.51 -6.34 -8.03
N PHE A 5 7.44 -6.14 -7.25
CA PHE A 5 7.44 -6.40 -5.81
C PHE A 5 7.18 -7.90 -5.57
N LYS A 6 7.92 -8.52 -4.63
CA LYS A 6 7.72 -9.94 -4.31
C LYS A 6 6.55 -10.14 -3.34
N THR A 7 6.22 -9.12 -2.55
CA THR A 7 5.12 -9.15 -1.56
C THR A 7 4.38 -7.82 -1.47
N LEU A 8 3.11 -7.87 -1.10
CA LEU A 8 2.32 -6.67 -0.79
C LEU A 8 2.94 -5.85 0.34
N ARG A 9 3.64 -6.50 1.27
CA ARG A 9 4.37 -5.81 2.33
C ARG A 9 5.48 -4.90 1.80
N GLU A 10 6.26 -5.36 0.83
CA GLU A 10 7.31 -4.54 0.19
C GLU A 10 6.70 -3.37 -0.57
N GLU A 11 5.60 -3.62 -1.27
CA GLU A 11 4.89 -2.60 -2.02
C GLU A 11 4.26 -1.54 -1.08
N CYS A 12 3.53 -1.97 -0.06
CA CYS A 12 2.96 -1.10 0.98
C CYS A 12 4.11 -0.28 1.65
N ARG A 13 5.31 -0.85 1.88
CA ARG A 13 6.51 -0.11 2.37
C ARG A 13 7.02 0.94 1.37
N PHE A 14 7.13 0.60 0.09
CA PHE A 14 7.67 1.48 -0.94
C PHE A 14 6.80 2.71 -1.18
N PHE A 15 5.47 2.52 -1.27
CA PHE A 15 4.54 3.62 -1.48
C PHE A 15 4.15 4.38 -0.19
N GLY A 16 4.64 3.93 0.96
CA GLY A 16 4.40 4.56 2.25
C GLY A 16 3.02 4.29 2.84
N VAL A 17 2.38 3.18 2.46
CA VAL A 17 1.11 2.73 3.06
C VAL A 17 1.40 2.08 4.42
N ARG A 18 0.84 2.65 5.48
CA ARG A 18 1.06 2.17 6.85
C ARG A 18 0.18 0.96 7.15
N MET A 19 0.81 -0.13 7.60
CA MET A 19 0.10 -1.34 8.04
C MET A 19 -0.86 -1.07 9.21
N GLN A 20 -0.53 -0.11 10.07
CA GLN A 20 -1.38 0.32 11.17
C GLN A 20 -2.77 0.77 10.67
N SER A 21 -2.84 1.51 9.57
CA SER A 21 -4.11 1.93 8.98
C SER A 21 -5.00 0.76 8.56
N ILE A 22 -4.40 -0.34 8.10
CA ILE A 22 -5.12 -1.58 7.75
C ILE A 22 -5.58 -2.31 9.03
N SER A 23 -4.68 -2.39 10.01
CA SER A 23 -4.93 -2.98 11.33
C SER A 23 -6.13 -2.34 12.01
N ASP A 24 -6.17 -1.01 12.05
CA ASP A 24 -7.19 -0.23 12.73
C ASP A 24 -8.55 -0.35 12.03
N GLN A 25 -8.57 -0.31 10.69
CA GLN A 25 -9.81 -0.41 9.91
C GLN A 25 -10.45 -1.79 9.99
N LEU A 26 -9.64 -2.86 9.98
CA LEU A 26 -10.15 -4.23 10.03
C LEU A 26 -10.27 -4.78 11.46
N LYS A 27 -9.89 -4.00 12.48
CA LYS A 27 -9.81 -4.43 13.89
C LYS A 27 -9.01 -5.72 14.04
N MET A 28 -7.94 -5.87 13.27
CA MET A 28 -7.04 -7.01 13.28
C MET A 28 -5.69 -6.62 13.89
N THR A 29 -4.93 -7.58 14.39
CA THR A 29 -3.62 -7.29 14.98
C THR A 29 -2.56 -7.03 13.90
N GLN A 30 -1.65 -6.09 14.15
CA GLN A 30 -0.55 -5.78 13.22
C GLN A 30 0.32 -7.00 12.86
N PRO A 31 0.64 -7.93 13.79
CA PRO A 31 1.38 -9.14 13.44
C PRO A 31 0.63 -10.02 12.42
N TYR A 32 -0.70 -10.16 12.57
CA TYR A 32 -1.51 -10.95 11.65
C TYR A 32 -1.58 -10.29 10.26
N VAL A 33 -1.82 -8.98 10.21
CA VAL A 33 -1.78 -8.20 8.95
C VAL A 33 -0.41 -8.34 8.27
N SER A 34 0.68 -8.22 9.02
CA SER A 34 2.05 -8.39 8.51
C SER A 34 2.30 -9.78 7.92
N GLN A 35 1.78 -10.84 8.55
CA GLN A 35 1.86 -12.21 8.04
C GLN A 35 1.09 -12.37 6.73
N VAL A 36 -0.11 -11.78 6.62
CA VAL A 36 -0.92 -11.83 5.39
C VAL A 36 -0.22 -11.06 4.26
N LEU A 37 0.25 -9.83 4.51
CA LEU A 37 0.94 -9.01 3.50
C LEU A 37 2.29 -9.60 3.05
N ALA A 38 2.91 -10.43 3.90
CA ALA A 38 4.12 -11.19 3.57
C ALA A 38 3.84 -12.53 2.84
N GLY A 39 2.57 -12.85 2.55
CA GLY A 39 2.18 -14.11 1.89
C GLY A 39 2.22 -15.34 2.80
N LYS A 40 2.44 -15.18 4.11
CA LYS A 40 2.50 -16.29 5.08
C LYS A 40 1.12 -16.80 5.50
N ARG A 41 0.07 -16.00 5.27
CA ARG A 41 -1.34 -16.32 5.56
C ARG A 41 -2.23 -15.75 4.47
N GLN A 42 -3.44 -16.29 4.34
CA GLN A 42 -4.45 -15.78 3.42
C GLN A 42 -5.57 -15.08 4.19
N ASN A 43 -5.89 -13.86 3.77
CA ASN A 43 -7.06 -13.12 4.23
C ASN A 43 -7.45 -12.11 3.15
N SER A 44 -8.54 -12.38 2.43
CA SER A 44 -8.98 -11.57 1.30
C SER A 44 -9.36 -10.14 1.69
N ALA A 45 -9.87 -9.92 2.90
CA ALA A 45 -10.21 -8.59 3.39
C ALA A 45 -8.95 -7.72 3.60
N ILE A 46 -7.89 -8.27 4.21
CA ILE A 46 -6.62 -7.57 4.37
C ILE A 46 -5.99 -7.25 3.00
N VAL A 47 -6.01 -8.23 2.09
CA VAL A 47 -5.43 -8.07 0.75
C VAL A 47 -6.19 -7.01 -0.04
N GLY A 48 -7.53 -7.07 -0.05
CA GLY A 48 -8.39 -6.09 -0.69
C GLY A 48 -8.09 -4.67 -0.19
N LEU A 49 -8.01 -4.51 1.14
CA LEU A 49 -7.77 -3.20 1.72
C LEU A 49 -6.34 -2.64 1.44
N CYS A 50 -5.25 -3.43 1.53
CA CYS A 50 -3.90 -2.92 1.13
C CYS A 50 -3.90 -2.56 -0.36
N MET A 51 -4.58 -3.33 -1.24
CA MET A 51 -4.67 -3.00 -2.66
C MET A 51 -5.39 -1.68 -2.92
N GLU A 52 -6.51 -1.41 -2.25
CA GLU A 52 -7.24 -0.13 -2.38
C GLU A 52 -6.40 1.05 -1.88
N LEU A 53 -5.77 0.91 -0.72
CA LEU A 53 -4.89 1.94 -0.15
C LEU A 53 -3.67 2.19 -1.05
N LEU A 54 -3.09 1.15 -1.63
CA LEU A 54 -1.99 1.25 -2.59
C LEU A 54 -2.44 1.98 -3.86
N LYS A 55 -3.61 1.63 -4.40
CA LYS A 55 -4.16 2.29 -5.59
C LYS A 55 -4.37 3.78 -5.34
N LYS A 56 -5.00 4.14 -4.21
CA LYS A 56 -5.18 5.53 -3.80
C LYS A 56 -3.84 6.25 -3.66
N ARG A 57 -2.87 5.63 -2.98
CA ARG A 57 -1.56 6.24 -2.75
C ARG A 57 -0.76 6.46 -4.04
N LYS A 58 -0.80 5.50 -4.97
CA LYS A 58 -0.21 5.64 -6.30
C LYS A 58 -0.86 6.77 -7.09
N HIS A 59 -2.18 6.91 -6.99
CA HIS A 59 -2.90 8.01 -7.63
C HIS A 59 -2.47 9.37 -7.08
N GLU A 60 -2.47 9.55 -5.76
CA GLU A 60 -2.00 10.79 -5.11
C GLU A 60 -0.55 11.16 -5.50
N LEU A 61 0.34 10.16 -5.58
CA LEU A 61 1.72 10.38 -5.99
C LEU A 61 1.82 10.78 -7.46
N LYS A 62 1.02 10.16 -8.33
CA LYS A 62 0.94 10.52 -9.75
C LYS A 62 0.45 11.95 -9.93
N GLU A 63 -0.61 12.34 -9.22
CA GLU A 63 -1.15 13.70 -9.28
C GLU A 63 -0.13 14.74 -8.82
N LYS A 64 0.60 14.47 -7.72
CA LYS A 64 1.67 15.35 -7.24
C LYS A 64 2.78 15.52 -8.27
N LEU A 65 3.26 14.42 -8.87
CA LEU A 65 4.26 14.50 -9.95
C LEU A 65 3.77 15.34 -11.14
N CYS A 66 2.50 15.23 -11.50
CA CYS A 66 1.92 16.01 -12.60
C CYS A 66 1.77 17.50 -12.25
N HIS A 67 1.40 17.84 -11.02
CA HIS A 67 1.21 19.22 -10.58
C HIS A 67 2.52 19.98 -10.33
N ASP A 68 3.56 19.32 -9.81
CA ASP A 68 4.88 19.95 -9.59
C ASP A 68 5.56 20.37 -10.90
N ASN A 69 5.28 19.66 -12.02
CA ASN A 69 5.85 19.96 -13.33
C ASN A 69 5.32 21.26 -13.98
N ILE A 70 4.22 21.83 -13.48
CA ILE A 70 3.59 23.03 -14.07
C ILE A 70 4.13 24.33 -13.44
N ARG A 71 4.78 24.27 -12.26
CA ARG A 71 5.26 25.47 -11.53
C ARG A 71 6.68 25.92 -11.87
N THR A 72 7.40 25.22 -12.73
CA THR A 72 8.81 25.50 -13.06
C THR A 72 9.03 26.06 -14.48
N THR A 73 8.04 26.72 -15.08
CA THR A 73 8.19 27.46 -16.36
C THR A 73 7.79 28.91 -16.15
#